data_AF-A0A183FT23-F1
#
_entry.id   AF-A0A183FT23-F1
#
_cell.length_a   1.000
_cell.length_b   1.000
_cell.length_c   1.000
_cell.angle_alpha   90.00
_cell.angle_beta   90.00
_cell.angle_gamma   90.00
#
_symmetry.space_group_name_H-M   'P 1'
#
loop_
_entity.id
_entity.type
_entity.pdbx_description
1 polymer ?
#
loop_
_entity_poly.entity_id
_entity_poly.type
_entity_poly.pdbx_seq_one_letter_code
_entity_poly.pdbx_strand_id
1 'polypeptide(L)'
;MKTVLSARWNGKNHHFVVNEGDGKVMIDKVRFANVYDMIRYYMQEKKPVTESIGAILKAPVPRQDWELKHESVAVKVSKSQTVTKRIITEICKEARIMRSYRHRNVVKFYGVAVDRVAGTGKAFCCEE
;
A
#
# COMPACT_ATOMS: atom_id res chain seq x y z
N MET A 1 -6.35 3.89 -9.21
CA MET A 1 -5.78 2.66 -8.60
C MET A 1 -6.89 1.63 -8.52
N LYS A 2 -6.59 0.33 -8.66
CA LYS A 2 -7.58 -0.73 -8.46
C LYS A 2 -7.35 -1.38 -7.10
N THR A 3 -8.40 -1.53 -6.31
CA THR A 3 -8.36 -2.20 -5.00
C THR A 3 -8.49 -3.71 -5.20
N VAL A 4 -7.67 -4.51 -4.49
CA VAL A 4 -7.69 -5.98 -4.58
C VAL A 4 -7.75 -6.57 -3.17
N LEU A 5 -8.72 -7.44 -2.94
CA LEU A 5 -8.79 -8.26 -1.72
C LEU A 5 -7.99 -9.55 -1.96
N SER A 6 -7.02 -9.82 -1.10
CA SER A 6 -6.22 -11.05 -1.18
C SER A 6 -6.54 -11.95 0.01
N ALA A 7 -6.84 -13.23 -0.25
CA ALA A 7 -7.12 -14.20 0.81
C ALA A 7 -6.41 -15.53 0.53
N ARG A 8 -5.90 -16.15 1.59
CA ARG A 8 -5.34 -17.51 1.53
C ARG A 8 -6.44 -18.52 1.79
N TRP A 9 -6.69 -19.41 0.84
CA TRP A 9 -7.72 -20.44 0.90
C TRP A 9 -7.19 -21.77 0.34
N ASN A 10 -7.42 -22.88 1.03
CA ASN A 10 -6.93 -24.21 0.65
C ASN A 10 -5.43 -24.25 0.25
N GLY A 11 -4.59 -23.53 0.97
CA GLY A 11 -3.14 -23.46 0.72
C GLY A 11 -2.72 -22.59 -0.48
N LYS A 12 -3.66 -21.98 -1.19
CA LYS A 12 -3.39 -21.09 -2.33
C LYS A 12 -3.81 -19.65 -2.03
N ASN A 13 -3.12 -18.69 -2.65
CA ASN A 13 -3.48 -17.28 -2.57
C ASN A 13 -4.46 -16.95 -3.69
N HIS A 14 -5.59 -16.35 -3.33
CA HIS A 14 -6.62 -15.90 -4.25
C HIS A 14 -6.71 -14.38 -4.19
N HIS A 15 -6.73 -13.73 -5.36
CA HIS A 15 -6.82 -12.29 -5.51
C HIS A 15 -8.17 -11.94 -6.15
N PHE A 16 -8.99 -11.19 -5.42
CA PHE A 16 -10.32 -10.76 -5.82
C PHE A 16 -10.26 -9.26 -6.14
N VAL A 17 -10.56 -8.88 -7.38
CA VAL A 17 -10.60 -7.48 -7.77
C VAL A 17 -11.87 -6.85 -7.20
N VAL A 18 -11.70 -5.74 -6.46
CA VAL A 18 -12.82 -4.95 -5.98
C VAL A 18 -13.17 -3.94 -7.06
N ASN A 19 -14.35 -4.08 -7.64
CA ASN A 19 -14.88 -3.17 -8.63
C ASN A 19 -15.63 -2.04 -7.93
N GLU A 20 -15.48 -0.83 -8.46
CA GLU A 20 -16.16 0.37 -7.99
C GLU A 20 -17.11 0.85 -9.08
N GLY A 21 -18.38 1.07 -8.73
CA GLY A 21 -19.42 1.53 -9.65
C GLY A 21 -20.58 2.16 -8.89
N ASP A 22 -21.09 3.29 -9.39
CA ASP A 22 -22.20 4.06 -8.78
C ASP A 22 -21.93 4.45 -7.30
N GLY A 23 -20.67 4.72 -6.96
CA GLY A 23 -20.25 5.03 -5.59
C GLY A 23 -20.30 3.84 -4.62
N LYS A 24 -20.47 2.62 -5.14
CA LYS A 24 -20.52 1.36 -4.38
C LYS A 24 -19.38 0.45 -4.78
N VAL A 25 -19.01 -0.45 -3.86
CA VAL A 25 -17.96 -1.46 -4.08
C VAL A 25 -18.57 -2.86 -4.21
N MET A 26 -18.00 -3.69 -5.07
CA MET A 26 -18.44 -5.06 -5.32
C MET A 26 -17.30 -5.95 -5.81
N ILE A 27 -17.25 -7.20 -5.35
CA ILE A 27 -16.36 -8.24 -5.92
C ILE A 27 -17.16 -9.14 -6.88
N ASP A 28 -18.34 -9.54 -6.43
CA ASP A 28 -19.26 -10.42 -7.15
C ASP A 28 -20.62 -9.73 -7.29
N LYS A 29 -21.74 -10.42 -7.04
CA LYS A 29 -23.11 -9.89 -7.22
C LYS A 29 -23.53 -8.80 -6.22
N VAL A 30 -22.95 -8.78 -5.01
CA VAL A 30 -23.43 -7.91 -3.92
C VAL A 30 -22.70 -6.57 -3.91
N ARG A 31 -23.46 -5.48 -3.75
CA ARG A 31 -22.96 -4.10 -3.72
C ARG A 31 -22.97 -3.55 -2.29
N PHE A 32 -21.90 -2.87 -1.90
CA PHE A 32 -21.72 -2.29 -0.57
C PHE A 32 -21.36 -0.81 -0.67
N ALA A 33 -21.64 -0.04 0.39
CA ALA A 33 -21.31 1.38 0.44
C ALA A 33 -19.79 1.64 0.45
N ASN A 34 -19.02 0.75 1.10
CA ASN A 34 -17.57 0.85 1.20
C ASN A 34 -16.93 -0.54 1.40
N VAL A 35 -15.60 -0.60 1.30
CA VAL A 35 -14.82 -1.85 1.44
C VAL A 35 -14.95 -2.45 2.83
N TYR A 36 -15.10 -1.63 3.87
CA TYR A 36 -15.22 -2.10 5.25
C TYR A 36 -16.52 -2.90 5.46
N ASP A 37 -17.66 -2.37 5.00
CA ASP A 37 -18.95 -3.05 5.10
C ASP A 37 -18.97 -4.35 4.29
N MET A 38 -18.34 -4.35 3.11
CA MET A 38 -18.15 -5.55 2.30
C MET A 38 -17.38 -6.63 3.07
N ILE A 39 -16.20 -6.30 3.63
CA ILE A 39 -15.38 -7.24 4.40
C ILE A 39 -16.15 -7.75 5.62
N ARG A 40 -16.81 -6.84 6.34
CA ARG A 40 -17.60 -7.17 7.54
C ARG A 40 -18.70 -8.17 7.21
N TYR A 41 -19.45 -7.96 6.13
CA TYR A 41 -20.49 -8.88 5.66
C TYR A 41 -19.93 -10.28 5.40
N TYR A 42 -18.89 -10.43 4.58
CA TYR A 42 -18.32 -11.75 4.27
C TYR A 42 -17.68 -12.44 5.48
N MET A 43 -17.16 -11.67 6.44
CA MET A 43 -16.61 -12.22 7.69
C MET A 43 -17.69 -12.66 8.68
N GLN A 44 -18.80 -11.93 8.79
CA GLN A 44 -19.89 -12.22 9.74
C GLN A 44 -20.79 -13.34 9.22
N GLU A 45 -21.22 -13.24 7.96
CA GLU A 45 -22.15 -14.19 7.34
C GLU A 45 -21.48 -15.52 6.95
N LYS A 46 -20.15 -15.58 6.99
CA LYS A 46 -19.34 -16.74 6.54
C LYS A 46 -19.68 -17.21 5.12
N LYS A 47 -20.17 -16.29 4.28
CA LYS A 47 -20.45 -16.56 2.87
C LYS A 47 -19.16 -16.55 2.06
N PRO A 48 -19.08 -17.36 0.99
CA PRO A 48 -17.94 -17.32 0.10
C PRO A 48 -17.86 -15.98 -0.63
N VAL A 49 -16.65 -15.45 -0.80
CA VAL A 49 -16.39 -14.20 -1.53
C VAL A 49 -16.83 -14.32 -3.00
N THR A 50 -16.65 -15.50 -3.59
CA THR A 50 -17.11 -15.85 -4.93
C THR A 50 -17.61 -17.30 -4.92
N GLU A 51 -18.75 -17.56 -5.56
CA GLU A 51 -19.37 -18.90 -5.63
C GLU A 51 -18.42 -19.95 -6.22
N SER A 52 -17.62 -19.59 -7.24
CA SER A 52 -16.70 -20.50 -7.93
C SER A 52 -15.51 -20.97 -7.10
N ILE A 53 -15.02 -20.12 -6.18
CA ILE A 53 -13.83 -20.41 -5.36
C ILE A 53 -14.25 -20.95 -3.98
N GLY A 54 -15.41 -20.53 -3.47
CA GLY A 54 -15.87 -20.93 -2.15
C GLY A 54 -15.04 -20.35 -1.00
N ALA A 55 -14.19 -19.34 -1.25
CA ALA A 55 -13.28 -18.80 -0.23
C ALA A 55 -14.02 -18.00 0.83
N ILE A 56 -13.85 -18.36 2.11
CA ILE A 56 -14.50 -17.69 3.25
C ILE A 56 -13.47 -16.88 4.04
N LEU A 57 -13.79 -15.62 4.32
CA LEU A 57 -12.94 -14.74 5.13
C LEU A 57 -13.01 -15.12 6.61
N LYS A 58 -11.84 -15.42 7.21
CA LYS A 58 -11.74 -15.85 8.61
C LYS A 58 -11.06 -14.80 9.49
N ALA A 59 -9.79 -14.52 9.21
CA ALA A 59 -8.98 -13.63 10.03
C ALA A 59 -8.37 -12.54 9.13
N PRO A 60 -8.53 -11.25 9.49
CA PRO A 60 -7.83 -10.17 8.82
C PRO A 60 -6.34 -10.22 9.19
N VAL A 61 -5.46 -9.86 8.25
CA VAL A 61 -4.03 -9.69 8.52
C VAL A 61 -3.81 -8.22 8.86
N PRO A 62 -3.55 -7.87 10.13
CA PRO A 62 -3.29 -6.48 10.50
C PRO A 62 -1.96 -6.02 9.91
N ARG A 63 -1.89 -4.73 9.61
CA ARG A 63 -0.60 -4.06 9.35
C ARG A 63 0.28 -4.22 10.58
N GLN A 64 1.56 -4.46 10.35
CA GLN A 64 2.51 -4.66 11.42
C GLN A 64 2.97 -3.29 11.95
N ASP A 65 3.37 -3.19 13.22
CA ASP A 65 3.74 -1.91 13.83
C ASP A 65 4.95 -1.25 13.16
N TRP A 66 5.81 -2.03 12.52
CA TRP A 66 6.94 -1.53 11.71
C TRP A 66 6.54 -1.00 10.33
N GLU A 67 5.29 -1.21 9.90
CA GLU A 67 4.80 -0.75 8.61
C GLU A 67 4.41 0.72 8.67
N LEU A 68 5.19 1.58 8.01
CA LEU A 68 4.95 3.02 8.03
C LEU A 68 3.61 3.36 7.37
N LYS A 69 2.89 4.30 7.98
CA LYS A 69 1.71 4.90 7.36
C LYS A 69 2.15 6.00 6.40
N HIS A 70 1.39 6.20 5.33
CA HIS A 70 1.72 7.27 4.39
C HIS A 70 1.65 8.66 5.04
N GLU A 71 0.70 8.84 5.98
CA GLU A 71 0.52 10.06 6.77
C GLU A 71 1.66 10.32 7.77
N SER A 72 2.38 9.27 8.20
CA SER A 72 3.45 9.43 9.18
C SER A 72 4.78 9.81 8.53
N VAL A 73 4.91 9.71 7.20
CA VAL A 73 6.19 9.94 6.50
C VAL A 73 6.19 11.23 5.69
N ALA A 74 7.32 11.95 5.71
CA ALA A 74 7.57 13.02 4.75
C ALA A 74 8.22 12.45 3.48
N VAL A 75 7.91 13.06 2.34
CA VAL A 75 8.47 12.62 1.06
C VAL A 75 9.13 13.81 0.37
N LYS A 76 10.45 13.73 0.22
CA LYS A 76 11.19 14.68 -0.61
C LYS A 76 11.10 14.23 -2.06
N VAL A 77 10.36 14.98 -2.86
CA VAL A 77 10.12 14.69 -4.29
C VAL A 77 10.90 15.64 -5.16
N SER A 78 11.65 15.10 -6.13
CA SER A 78 12.21 15.92 -7.21
C SER A 78 11.21 16.01 -8.36
N LYS A 79 10.79 17.23 -8.73
CA LYS A 79 9.77 17.51 -9.75
C LYS A 79 10.26 17.37 -11.21
N SER A 80 11.46 16.82 -11.43
CA SER A 80 12.00 16.67 -12.79
C SER A 80 11.17 15.66 -13.60
N GLN A 81 10.68 16.07 -14.77
CA GLN A 81 9.89 15.22 -15.68
C GLN A 81 10.66 13.97 -16.13
N THR A 82 11.99 14.06 -16.21
CA THR A 82 12.88 12.96 -16.60
C THR A 82 13.78 12.61 -15.43
N VAL A 83 13.78 11.33 -15.03
CA VAL A 83 14.70 10.80 -14.02
C VAL A 83 16.04 10.49 -14.70
N THR A 84 16.97 11.45 -14.67
CA THR A 84 18.34 11.27 -15.19
C THR A 84 19.25 10.67 -14.12
N LYS A 85 20.29 9.91 -14.52
CA LYS A 85 21.32 9.35 -13.62
C LYS A 85 21.91 10.40 -12.66
N ARG A 86 22.10 11.64 -13.11
CA ARG A 86 22.58 12.76 -12.28
C ARG A 86 21.66 13.03 -11.09
N ILE A 87 20.35 13.11 -11.33
CA ILE A 87 19.35 13.35 -10.28
C ILE A 87 19.33 12.20 -9.29
N ILE A 88 19.36 10.95 -9.77
CA ILE A 88 19.43 9.77 -8.90
C ILE A 88 20.69 9.82 -8.03
N THR A 89 21.84 10.17 -8.59
CA THR A 89 23.10 10.27 -7.84
C THR A 89 22.99 11.29 -6.71
N GLU A 90 22.43 12.47 -6.96
CA GLU A 90 22.27 13.49 -5.91
C GLU A 90 21.31 13.03 -4.80
N ILE A 91 20.16 12.45 -5.16
CA ILE A 91 19.21 11.89 -4.18
C ILE A 91 19.89 10.78 -3.35
N CYS A 92 20.64 9.88 -3.99
CA CYS A 92 21.34 8.80 -3.32
C CYS A 92 22.51 9.29 -2.45
N LYS A 93 23.15 10.42 -2.79
CA LYS A 93 24.21 11.02 -1.97
C LYS A 93 23.64 11.52 -0.64
N GLU A 94 22.55 12.28 -0.66
CA GLU A 94 21.88 12.75 0.56
C GLU A 94 21.44 11.55 1.43
N ALA A 95 20.76 10.58 0.81
CA ALA A 95 20.29 9.37 1.49
C ALA A 95 21.42 8.57 2.15
N ARG A 96 22.59 8.49 1.51
CA ARG A 96 23.75 7.76 2.04
C ARG A 96 24.29 8.39 3.33
N ILE A 97 24.28 9.71 3.41
CA ILE A 97 24.67 10.43 4.63
C ILE A 97 23.61 10.23 5.71
N MET A 98 22.33 10.40 5.38
CA MET A 98 21.26 10.31 6.37
C MET A 98 21.09 8.89 6.95
N ARG A 99 21.47 7.83 6.22
CA ARG A 99 21.35 6.44 6.68
C ARG A 99 22.17 6.13 7.94
N SER A 100 23.25 6.85 8.21
CA SER A 100 24.10 6.60 9.38
C SER A 100 23.68 7.39 10.61
N TYR A 101 22.89 8.46 10.46
CA TYR A 101 22.46 9.26 11.59
C TYR A 101 21.36 8.57 12.39
N ARG A 102 21.61 8.44 13.70
CA ARG A 102 20.66 7.89 14.68
C ARG A 102 20.76 8.73 15.95
N HIS A 103 19.99 9.82 15.99
CA HIS A 103 20.01 10.74 17.12
C HIS A 103 18.63 11.36 17.30
N ARG A 104 18.25 11.68 18.55
CA ARG A 104 16.92 12.25 18.89
C ARG A 104 16.59 13.51 18.09
N ASN A 105 17.59 14.33 17.78
CA ASN A 105 17.42 15.61 17.09
C ASN A 105 17.78 15.54 15.60
N VAL A 106 17.85 14.33 15.01
CA VAL A 106 18.13 14.14 13.58
C VAL A 106 17.06 13.26 12.99
N VAL A 107 16.43 13.74 11.92
CA VAL A 107 15.35 13.02 11.22
C VAL A 107 15.81 11.62 10.80
N LYS A 108 14.96 10.63 11.07
CA LYS A 108 15.24 9.24 10.75
C LYS A 108 15.02 8.98 9.26
N PHE A 109 16.08 8.51 8.61
CA PHE A 109 15.99 8.10 7.22
C PHE A 109 15.48 6.67 7.09
N TYR A 110 14.46 6.46 6.25
CA TYR A 110 13.87 5.14 6.02
C TYR A 110 14.24 4.55 4.66
N GLY A 111 14.25 5.34 3.59
CA GLY A 111 14.65 4.82 2.28
C GLY A 111 14.49 5.78 1.10
N VAL A 112 15.04 5.37 -0.05
CA VAL A 112 14.79 6.03 -1.34
C VAL A 112 13.91 5.12 -2.18
N ALA A 113 12.84 5.65 -2.77
CA ALA A 113 12.10 4.97 -3.82
C ALA A 113 12.23 5.70 -5.15
N VAL A 114 12.47 4.91 -6.19
CA VAL A 114 12.54 5.41 -7.56
C VAL A 114 11.42 4.72 -8.33
N ASP A 115 10.32 5.43 -8.52
CA ASP A 115 9.24 4.95 -9.36
C ASP A 115 9.52 5.35 -10.82
N ARG A 116 9.32 4.40 -11.75
CA ARG A 116 9.45 4.64 -13.19
C ARG A 116 8.10 4.99 -13.84
N VAL A 117 6.99 4.87 -13.11
CA VAL A 117 5.65 5.16 -13.61
C VAL A 117 5.24 6.55 -13.11
N ALA A 118 5.17 7.51 -14.05
CA ALA A 118 4.81 8.92 -13.85
C ALA A 118 5.76 9.76 -12.97
N GLY A 119 6.96 10.04 -13.51
CA GLY A 119 7.58 11.38 -13.42
C GLY A 119 7.94 11.97 -12.05
N THR A 120 7.99 11.18 -10.97
CA THR A 120 8.39 11.68 -9.64
C THR A 120 9.26 10.68 -8.89
N GLY A 121 10.55 10.97 -8.76
CA GLY A 121 11.41 10.26 -7.82
C GLY A 121 11.04 10.67 -6.39
N LYS A 122 10.62 9.70 -5.56
CA LYS A 122 10.11 9.93 -4.20
C LYS A 122 11.11 9.38 -3.18
N ALA A 123 11.85 10.25 -2.49
CA ALA A 123 12.64 9.83 -1.33
C ALA A 123 11.77 9.88 -0.07
N PHE A 124 11.76 8.79 0.72
CA PHE A 124 10.96 8.67 1.94
C PHE A 124 11.83 9.02 3.17
N CYS A 125 11.53 10.15 3.83
CA CYS A 125 12.16 10.56 5.08
C CYS A 125 11.06 10.80 6.13
N CYS A 126 11.16 10.25 7.32
CA CYS A 126 10.07 10.38 8.29
C CYS A 126 10.64 10.75 9.67
N GLU A 127 9.95 11.68 10.31
CA GLU A 127 10.24 12.18 11.66
C GLU A 127 9.48 11.35 12.70
N GLU A 128 10.06 11.23 13.89
CA GLU A 128 9.36 11.14 15.18
C GLU A 128 9.82 12.33 16.03
#